data_AF-A0A958HXG0-F1
#
_entry.id   AF-A0A958HXG0-F1
#
_cell.length_a   1.000
_cell.length_b   1.000
_cell.length_c   1.000
_cell.angle_alpha   90.00
_cell.angle_beta   90.00
_cell.angle_gamma   90.00
#
_symmetry.space_group_name_H-M   'P 1'
#
loop_
_entity.id
_entity.type
_entity.pdbx_description
1 polymer ?
#
loop_
_entity_poly.entity_id
_entity_poly.type
_entity_poly.pdbx_seq_one_letter_code
_entity_poly.pdbx_strand_id
1 'polypeptide(L)'
;MLDNVIKYLSPQWALKRELARFRLSMLDTIAPAYDGASGVKRGMKNWAPMALSPDREQTLERGALTARSRDLYRNDTLARSAINTANTNIVGSGLALKCSIDAKFIGMEDDEAEEWENRVEREFSLWCRPEGCDAEARLTFQEIQALALLSVLQSGDVFVALPFIRRIGNPYQVKLQLIEADRVCNHHFAPDTDMLSGGVLTDKYGAPVEYHILNGHPGGFYPEYKWQIVPAFGRRSGRRNILHLMHVERPGQRRGLPFLTPVVESLRILKKYSEAEMLAALVASMFTVFVKTESGAALDAFTPDTDESTPADELKMGPAAIVDLGPGEDITMANPSRPNSQFDGFVLAVSRQVGAALEIPFELLTKHFTASYSASRAAMLEAWKFFKMRRAWMANKFCQPAYEEWLTEAILAGRIAAPGFFDDPSIRAAYCKTQWIGPAQGQIDPVKETQAAKLRIETGLSTRSNETAAIGGDWEANYRQSVKERRMLEEGGLSEGSPAAATIEPQTIDEETQ
;
A
#
# COMPACT_ATOMS: atom_id res chain seq x y z
N MET A 1 -50.11 -10.69 47.22
CA MET A 1 -50.34 -11.65 48.34
C MET A 1 -49.23 -12.68 48.46
N LEU A 2 -48.83 -13.41 47.40
CA LEU A 2 -47.81 -14.46 47.48
C LEU A 2 -46.43 -13.99 47.97
N ASP A 3 -45.96 -12.83 47.52
CA ASP A 3 -44.63 -12.31 47.89
C ASP A 3 -44.54 -11.86 49.36
N ASN A 4 -45.65 -11.41 49.97
CA ASN A 4 -45.69 -11.07 51.40
C ASN A 4 -45.67 -12.32 52.28
N VAL A 5 -46.32 -13.39 51.84
CA VAL A 5 -46.28 -14.70 52.51
C VAL A 5 -44.86 -15.29 52.45
N ILE A 6 -44.19 -15.17 51.30
CA ILE A 6 -42.80 -15.65 51.13
C ILE A 6 -41.81 -14.79 51.94
N LYS A 7 -41.98 -13.45 51.99
CA LYS A 7 -41.16 -12.56 52.84
C LYS A 7 -41.26 -12.92 54.32
N TYR A 8 -42.45 -13.32 54.78
CA TYR A 8 -42.68 -13.71 56.17
C TYR A 8 -42.14 -15.12 56.49
N LEU A 9 -42.41 -16.10 55.63
CA LEU A 9 -42.04 -17.52 55.87
C LEU A 9 -40.57 -17.83 55.52
N SER A 10 -39.99 -17.17 54.52
CA SER A 10 -38.60 -17.38 54.09
C SER A 10 -37.99 -16.08 53.52
N PRO A 11 -37.52 -15.18 54.41
CA PRO A 11 -36.97 -13.88 54.03
C PRO A 11 -35.79 -13.98 53.04
N GLN A 12 -34.94 -15.01 53.19
CA GLN A 12 -33.81 -15.24 52.30
C GLN A 12 -34.24 -15.60 50.87
N TRP A 13 -35.31 -16.39 50.73
CA TRP A 13 -35.84 -16.78 49.42
C TRP A 13 -36.58 -15.60 48.76
N ALA A 14 -37.29 -14.80 49.57
CA ALA A 14 -37.89 -13.55 49.11
C ALA A 14 -36.85 -12.55 48.58
N LEU A 15 -35.74 -12.36 49.32
CA LEU A 15 -34.66 -11.46 48.92
C LEU A 15 -34.01 -11.92 47.61
N LYS A 16 -33.69 -13.22 47.46
CA LYS A 16 -33.15 -13.78 46.21
C LYS A 16 -34.09 -13.55 45.03
N ARG A 17 -35.41 -13.69 45.25
CA ARG A 17 -36.43 -13.51 44.21
C ARG A 17 -36.57 -12.04 43.81
N GLU A 18 -36.54 -11.10 44.75
CA GLU A 18 -36.51 -9.67 44.41
C GLU A 18 -35.22 -9.27 43.70
N LEU A 19 -34.06 -9.77 44.13
CA LEU A 19 -32.78 -9.54 43.44
C LEU A 19 -32.80 -10.09 42.01
N ALA A 20 -33.41 -11.26 41.79
CA ALA A 20 -33.60 -11.83 40.46
C ALA A 20 -34.56 -11.01 39.59
N ARG A 21 -35.67 -10.51 40.15
CA ARG A 21 -36.61 -9.61 39.45
C ARG A 21 -35.97 -8.26 39.12
N PHE A 22 -35.21 -7.70 40.04
CA PHE A 22 -34.46 -6.45 39.84
C PHE A 22 -33.39 -6.60 38.74
N ARG A 23 -32.71 -7.75 38.70
CA ARG A 23 -31.79 -8.09 37.61
C ARG A 23 -32.53 -8.26 36.27
N LEU A 24 -33.66 -8.96 36.24
CA LEU A 24 -34.48 -9.12 35.05
C LEU A 24 -35.01 -7.77 34.53
N SER A 25 -35.54 -6.92 35.42
CA SER A 25 -35.99 -5.58 35.03
C SER A 25 -34.85 -4.72 34.54
N MET A 26 -33.66 -4.81 35.13
CA MET A 26 -32.47 -4.15 34.59
C MET A 26 -32.12 -4.66 33.19
N LEU A 27 -32.19 -5.97 32.93
CA LEU A 27 -31.98 -6.52 31.59
C LEU A 27 -33.01 -5.99 30.58
N ASP A 28 -34.28 -5.87 30.95
CA ASP A 28 -35.35 -5.36 30.08
C ASP A 28 -35.25 -3.84 29.84
N THR A 29 -34.73 -3.08 30.81
CA THR A 29 -34.59 -1.61 30.69
C THR A 29 -33.26 -1.18 30.05
N ILE A 30 -32.24 -2.03 30.10
CA ILE A 30 -30.87 -1.77 29.59
C ILE A 30 -30.64 -2.46 28.23
N ALA A 31 -31.59 -3.24 27.72
CA ALA A 31 -31.51 -3.80 26.36
C ALA A 31 -31.40 -2.64 25.36
N PRO A 32 -30.21 -2.39 24.77
CA PRO A 32 -30.08 -1.29 23.84
C PRO A 32 -30.89 -1.62 22.59
N ALA A 33 -31.50 -0.61 21.99
CA ALA A 33 -32.27 -0.74 20.74
C ALA A 33 -31.42 -1.31 19.58
N TYR A 34 -30.09 -1.23 19.68
CA TYR A 34 -29.14 -1.78 18.73
C TYR A 34 -28.30 -2.87 19.38
N ASP A 35 -28.35 -4.06 18.80
CA ASP A 35 -27.64 -5.25 19.28
C ASP A 35 -26.12 -5.08 19.40
N GLY A 36 -25.52 -4.22 18.57
CA GLY A 36 -24.09 -3.89 18.59
C GLY A 36 -23.64 -3.01 19.77
N ALA A 37 -24.58 -2.36 20.46
CA ALA A 37 -24.30 -1.54 21.65
C ALA A 37 -24.53 -2.32 22.97
N SER A 38 -24.82 -3.62 22.90
CA SER A 38 -25.19 -4.42 24.06
C SER A 38 -24.02 -4.70 24.98
N GLY A 39 -23.98 -4.06 26.15
CA GLY A 39 -23.04 -4.42 27.22
C GLY A 39 -23.37 -5.74 27.94
N VAL A 40 -24.49 -6.38 27.60
CA VAL A 40 -25.01 -7.58 28.28
C VAL A 40 -24.77 -8.86 27.48
N LYS A 41 -24.74 -8.78 26.14
CA LYS A 41 -24.42 -9.95 25.30
C LYS A 41 -23.00 -10.45 25.60
N ARG A 42 -22.85 -11.76 25.84
CA ARG A 42 -21.58 -12.38 26.24
C ARG A 42 -20.42 -12.09 25.27
N GLY A 43 -20.71 -12.03 23.97
CA GLY A 43 -19.71 -11.68 22.94
C GLY A 43 -19.32 -10.20 22.91
N MET A 44 -20.13 -9.31 23.47
CA MET A 44 -19.95 -7.86 23.48
C MET A 44 -19.45 -7.34 24.84
N LYS A 45 -19.62 -8.12 25.90
CA LYS A 45 -19.32 -7.74 27.29
C LYS A 45 -17.88 -7.26 27.52
N ASN A 46 -16.93 -7.80 26.75
CA ASN A 46 -15.50 -7.43 26.83
C ASN A 46 -15.06 -6.55 25.65
N TRP A 47 -15.98 -6.14 24.77
CA TRP A 47 -15.72 -5.26 23.63
C TRP A 47 -16.28 -3.87 23.94
N ALA A 48 -15.44 -3.02 24.53
CA ALA A 48 -15.80 -1.66 24.96
C ALA A 48 -14.85 -0.63 24.33
N PRO A 49 -14.92 -0.39 23.01
CA PRO A 49 -14.09 0.61 22.35
C PRO A 49 -14.48 2.02 22.83
N MET A 50 -13.47 2.86 23.07
CA MET A 50 -13.68 4.27 23.40
C MET A 50 -13.81 5.10 22.13
N ALA A 51 -14.78 6.01 22.08
CA ALA A 51 -14.89 7.00 21.02
C ALA A 51 -13.86 8.12 21.24
N LEU A 52 -12.75 8.07 20.51
CA LEU A 52 -11.66 9.03 20.60
C LEU A 52 -11.58 9.90 19.34
N SER A 53 -10.89 11.03 19.44
CA SER A 53 -10.58 11.85 18.26
C SER A 53 -9.56 11.13 17.36
N PRO A 54 -9.55 11.39 16.04
CA PRO A 54 -8.63 10.71 15.12
C PRO A 54 -7.16 10.81 15.55
N ASP A 55 -6.73 12.00 15.97
CA ASP A 55 -5.35 12.20 16.42
C ASP A 55 -5.07 11.41 17.69
N ARG A 56 -5.99 11.43 18.68
CA ARG A 56 -5.79 10.76 19.98
C ARG A 56 -5.76 9.23 19.87
N GLU A 57 -6.49 8.63 18.94
CA GLU A 57 -6.37 7.20 18.63
C GLU A 57 -4.98 6.86 18.10
N GLN A 58 -4.38 7.76 17.32
CA GLN A 58 -3.11 7.50 16.67
C GLN A 58 -1.90 7.83 17.53
N THR A 59 -1.94 8.89 18.36
CA THR A 59 -0.77 9.44 19.05
C THR A 59 0.04 8.38 19.81
N LEU A 60 -0.63 7.43 20.47
CA LEU A 60 0.03 6.39 21.26
C LEU A 60 0.46 5.17 20.44
N GLU A 61 -0.28 4.83 19.40
CA GLU A 61 -0.14 3.56 18.69
C GLU A 61 0.66 3.68 17.38
N ARG A 62 0.67 4.88 16.77
CA ARG A 62 1.26 5.12 15.44
C ARG A 62 2.72 4.69 15.37
N GLY A 63 3.54 5.01 16.37
CA GLY A 63 4.95 4.61 16.38
C GLY A 63 5.14 3.10 16.32
N ALA A 64 4.33 2.34 17.09
CA ALA A 64 4.37 0.88 17.08
C ALA A 64 3.84 0.31 15.75
N LEU A 65 2.76 0.88 15.22
CA LEU A 65 2.19 0.46 13.93
C LEU A 65 3.15 0.69 12.76
N THR A 66 3.79 1.87 12.70
CA THR A 66 4.80 2.19 11.68
C THR A 66 5.99 1.24 11.77
N ALA A 67 6.52 1.01 12.97
CA ALA A 67 7.65 0.08 13.17
C ALA A 67 7.29 -1.35 12.74
N ARG A 68 6.11 -1.85 13.14
CA ARG A 68 5.61 -3.18 12.77
C ARG A 68 5.35 -3.31 11.27
N SER A 69 4.74 -2.30 10.64
CA SER A 69 4.48 -2.29 9.19
C SER A 69 5.78 -2.34 8.39
N ARG A 70 6.79 -1.55 8.77
CA ARG A 70 8.12 -1.59 8.14
C ARG A 70 8.84 -2.92 8.37
N ASP A 71 8.69 -3.52 9.56
CA ASP A 71 9.22 -4.85 9.84
C ASP A 71 8.57 -5.93 8.96
N LEU A 72 7.24 -5.92 8.87
CA LEU A 72 6.50 -6.82 7.98
C LEU A 72 6.92 -6.63 6.52
N TYR A 73 7.08 -5.40 6.04
CA TYR A 73 7.55 -5.16 4.68
C TYR A 73 8.95 -5.77 4.41
N ARG A 74 9.84 -5.73 5.41
CA ARG A 74 11.19 -6.32 5.29
C ARG A 74 11.16 -7.84 5.35
N ASN A 75 10.36 -8.39 6.27
CA ASN A 75 10.53 -9.75 6.76
C ASN A 75 9.35 -10.69 6.50
N ASP A 76 8.23 -10.22 5.96
CA ASP A 76 7.03 -11.01 5.67
C ASP A 76 6.72 -10.98 4.16
N THR A 77 6.60 -12.16 3.56
CA THR A 77 6.45 -12.32 2.10
C THR A 77 5.11 -11.83 1.60
N LEU A 78 4.02 -12.09 2.33
CA LEU A 78 2.68 -11.67 1.93
C LEU A 78 2.51 -10.17 2.12
N ALA A 79 3.02 -9.61 3.21
CA ALA A 79 3.04 -8.17 3.48
C ALA A 79 3.81 -7.41 2.40
N ARG A 80 5.01 -7.90 2.04
CA ARG A 80 5.82 -7.32 0.97
C ARG A 80 5.11 -7.41 -0.38
N SER A 81 4.44 -8.53 -0.67
CA SER A 81 3.66 -8.69 -1.89
C SER A 81 2.50 -7.70 -1.97
N ALA A 82 1.77 -7.47 -0.87
CA ALA A 82 0.68 -6.51 -0.82
C ALA A 82 1.14 -5.08 -1.16
N ILE A 83 2.18 -4.60 -0.45
CA ILE A 83 2.73 -3.25 -0.67
C ILE A 83 3.31 -3.10 -2.07
N ASN A 84 4.08 -4.08 -2.55
CA ASN A 84 4.68 -4.01 -3.88
C ASN A 84 3.61 -4.09 -4.98
N THR A 85 2.57 -4.90 -4.81
CA THR A 85 1.45 -4.99 -5.77
C THR A 85 0.74 -3.64 -5.90
N ALA A 86 0.48 -2.96 -4.78
CA ALA A 86 -0.06 -1.60 -4.81
C ALA A 86 0.90 -0.65 -5.54
N ASN A 87 2.18 -0.62 -5.15
CA ASN A 87 3.16 0.30 -5.76
C ASN A 87 3.32 0.10 -7.28
N THR A 88 3.45 -1.16 -7.72
CA THR A 88 3.64 -1.51 -9.13
C THR A 88 2.43 -1.14 -9.99
N ASN A 89 1.20 -1.32 -9.50
CA ASN A 89 0.01 -1.05 -10.31
C ASN A 89 -0.46 0.41 -10.21
N ILE A 90 -0.14 1.11 -9.12
CA ILE A 90 -0.49 2.53 -8.95
C ILE A 90 0.50 3.42 -9.71
N VAL A 91 1.80 3.29 -9.41
CA VAL A 91 2.87 4.12 -9.98
C VAL A 91 3.67 3.36 -11.04
N GLY A 92 4.06 2.11 -10.77
CA GLY A 92 4.87 1.30 -11.69
C GLY A 92 6.18 1.99 -12.09
N SER A 93 6.39 2.20 -13.40
CA SER A 93 7.54 2.92 -13.95
C SER A 93 7.49 4.44 -13.75
N GLY A 94 6.46 4.95 -13.07
CA GLY A 94 6.20 6.38 -12.89
C GLY A 94 5.02 6.86 -13.72
N LEU A 95 4.30 7.85 -13.19
CA LEU A 95 3.24 8.56 -13.88
C LEU A 95 3.87 9.56 -14.86
N ALA A 96 3.57 9.37 -16.14
CA ALA A 96 3.98 10.26 -17.20
C ALA A 96 3.06 11.46 -17.29
N LEU A 97 3.64 12.64 -17.50
CA LEU A 97 2.91 13.86 -17.78
C LEU A 97 2.47 13.85 -19.24
N LYS A 98 1.18 14.10 -19.49
CA LYS A 98 0.66 14.55 -20.78
C LYS A 98 -0.02 15.90 -20.55
N CYS A 99 0.47 16.94 -21.20
CA CYS A 99 -0.16 18.25 -21.14
C CYS A 99 -1.49 18.21 -21.91
N SER A 100 -2.46 18.97 -21.43
CA SER A 100 -3.79 19.04 -22.04
C SER A 100 -4.41 20.39 -21.68
N ILE A 101 -3.79 21.48 -22.16
CA ILE A 101 -4.17 22.84 -21.79
C ILE A 101 -5.57 23.18 -22.29
N ASP A 102 -6.24 24.12 -21.62
CA ASP A 102 -7.53 24.63 -22.10
C ASP A 102 -7.30 25.71 -23.18
N ALA A 103 -6.84 25.27 -24.35
CA ALA A 103 -6.45 26.12 -25.49
C ALA A 103 -7.55 27.13 -25.86
N LYS A 104 -8.81 26.65 -25.91
CA LYS A 104 -9.98 27.48 -26.20
C LYS A 104 -10.17 28.60 -25.18
N PHE A 105 -9.96 28.34 -23.90
CA PHE A 105 -10.11 29.35 -22.85
C PHE A 105 -9.02 30.43 -22.91
N ILE A 106 -7.78 30.02 -23.17
CA ILE A 106 -6.63 30.94 -23.27
C ILE A 106 -6.48 31.59 -24.66
N GLY A 107 -7.34 31.22 -25.62
CA GLY A 107 -7.36 31.80 -26.96
C GLY A 107 -6.22 31.33 -27.86
N MET A 108 -5.72 30.10 -27.65
CA MET A 108 -4.75 29.45 -28.55
C MET A 108 -5.49 28.60 -29.58
N GLU A 109 -4.95 28.58 -30.80
CA GLU A 109 -5.33 27.61 -31.82
C GLU A 109 -4.78 26.22 -31.46
N ASP A 110 -5.40 25.16 -31.98
CA ASP A 110 -5.05 23.77 -31.62
C ASP A 110 -3.59 23.43 -31.95
N ASP A 111 -3.07 23.88 -33.11
CA ASP A 111 -1.67 23.66 -33.51
C ASP A 111 -0.68 24.39 -32.58
N GLU A 112 -1.01 25.61 -32.17
CA GLU A 112 -0.18 26.39 -31.22
C GLU A 112 -0.17 25.74 -29.84
N ALA A 113 -1.32 25.22 -29.40
CA ALA A 113 -1.42 24.48 -28.15
C ALA A 113 -0.57 23.21 -28.19
N GLU A 114 -0.62 22.42 -29.28
CA GLU A 114 0.20 21.22 -29.42
C GLU A 114 1.71 21.54 -29.38
N GLU A 115 2.16 22.60 -30.06
CA GLU A 115 3.56 23.04 -29.98
C GLU A 115 3.97 23.46 -28.57
N TRP A 116 3.09 24.18 -27.87
CA TRP A 116 3.31 24.60 -26.49
C TRP A 116 3.42 23.38 -25.56
N GLU A 117 2.48 22.44 -25.65
CA GLU A 117 2.43 21.22 -24.85
C GLU A 117 3.70 20.38 -25.05
N ASN A 118 4.09 20.13 -26.30
CA ASN A 118 5.32 19.41 -26.64
C ASN A 118 6.57 20.10 -26.05
N ARG A 119 6.62 21.44 -26.06
CA ARG A 119 7.73 22.20 -25.47
C ARG A 119 7.77 22.05 -23.95
N VAL A 120 6.61 22.14 -23.30
CA VAL A 120 6.50 21.99 -21.84
C VAL A 120 6.86 20.58 -21.39
N GLU A 121 6.37 19.55 -22.08
CA GLU A 121 6.73 18.16 -21.77
C GLU A 121 8.24 17.89 -21.93
N ARG A 122 8.86 18.46 -22.97
CA ARG A 122 10.31 18.38 -23.17
C ARG A 122 11.10 19.05 -22.04
N GLU A 123 10.67 20.24 -21.62
CA GLU A 123 11.29 20.97 -20.51
C GLU A 123 11.07 20.26 -19.17
N PHE A 124 9.89 19.66 -18.96
CA PHE A 124 9.58 18.91 -17.75
C PHE A 124 10.42 17.63 -17.67
N SER A 125 10.60 16.94 -18.79
CA SER A 125 11.49 15.76 -18.88
C SER A 125 12.95 16.08 -18.48
N LEU A 126 13.43 17.29 -18.79
CA LEU A 126 14.73 17.76 -18.32
C LEU A 126 14.77 17.92 -16.80
N TRP A 127 13.71 18.44 -16.19
CA TRP A 127 13.60 18.57 -14.74
C TRP A 127 13.48 17.22 -14.04
N CYS A 128 12.81 16.24 -14.64
CA CYS A 128 12.59 14.91 -14.06
C CYS A 128 13.86 14.07 -13.82
N ARG A 129 15.03 14.53 -14.26
CA ARG A 129 16.33 13.89 -14.00
C ARG A 129 16.74 14.03 -12.52
N PRO A 130 17.61 13.16 -11.98
CA PRO A 130 18.02 13.22 -10.58
C PRO A 130 18.58 14.58 -10.17
N GLU A 131 19.45 15.16 -10.97
CA GLU A 131 20.03 16.48 -10.73
C GLU A 131 18.99 17.62 -10.81
N GLY A 132 17.87 17.39 -11.51
CA GLY A 132 16.79 18.32 -11.80
C GLY A 132 15.71 18.37 -10.74
N CYS A 133 15.21 17.22 -10.30
CA CYS A 133 14.06 17.18 -9.42
C CYS A 133 14.42 16.79 -7.98
N ASP A 134 15.49 16.02 -7.74
CA ASP A 134 15.80 15.51 -6.41
C ASP A 134 16.76 16.42 -5.63
N ALA A 135 16.41 16.78 -4.41
CA ALA A 135 17.28 17.50 -3.50
C ALA A 135 18.53 16.69 -3.13
N GLU A 136 18.47 15.36 -3.16
CA GLU A 136 19.61 14.47 -2.94
C GLU A 136 20.38 14.12 -4.22
N ALA A 137 19.87 14.50 -5.40
CA ALA A 137 20.45 14.18 -6.71
C ALA A 137 20.57 12.68 -7.03
N ARG A 138 19.70 11.83 -6.46
CA ARG A 138 19.78 10.37 -6.59
C ARG A 138 18.67 9.80 -7.45
N LEU A 139 17.45 10.31 -7.29
CA LEU A 139 16.26 9.71 -7.86
C LEU A 139 15.69 10.58 -8.98
N THR A 140 15.29 9.96 -10.08
CA THR A 140 14.41 10.56 -11.09
C THR A 140 13.05 10.87 -10.48
N PHE A 141 12.27 11.73 -11.13
CA PHE A 141 10.94 12.09 -10.64
C PHE A 141 10.03 10.86 -10.49
N GLN A 142 10.12 9.90 -11.40
CA GLN A 142 9.40 8.63 -11.36
C GLN A 142 9.80 7.78 -10.13
N GLU A 143 11.09 7.71 -9.81
CA GLU A 143 11.57 7.01 -8.62
C GLU A 143 11.16 7.71 -7.32
N ILE A 144 11.11 9.04 -7.30
CA ILE A 144 10.58 9.81 -6.18
C ILE A 144 9.08 9.50 -5.99
N GLN A 145 8.30 9.43 -7.07
CA GLN A 145 6.88 9.03 -6.98
C GLN A 145 6.73 7.65 -6.32
N ALA A 146 7.50 6.66 -6.77
CA ALA A 146 7.46 5.31 -6.22
C ALA A 146 7.87 5.30 -4.74
N LEU A 147 8.94 6.01 -4.37
CA LEU A 147 9.40 6.09 -2.98
C LEU A 147 8.40 6.84 -2.09
N ALA A 148 7.76 7.89 -2.59
CA ALA A 148 6.74 8.63 -1.88
C ALA A 148 5.52 7.75 -1.58
N LEU A 149 4.99 7.03 -2.58
CA LEU A 149 3.90 6.09 -2.37
C LEU A 149 4.30 4.97 -1.41
N LEU A 150 5.48 4.38 -1.58
CA LEU A 150 6.00 3.35 -0.70
C LEU A 150 6.10 3.83 0.76
N SER A 151 6.53 5.07 0.96
CA SER A 151 6.62 5.71 2.28
C SER A 151 5.25 5.87 2.92
N VAL A 152 4.23 6.30 2.16
CA VAL A 152 2.84 6.36 2.62
C VAL A 152 2.31 4.97 2.97
N LEU A 153 2.53 3.97 2.12
CA LEU A 153 2.04 2.60 2.38
C LEU A 153 2.69 2.00 3.64
N GLN A 154 4.00 2.21 3.85
CA GLN A 154 4.72 1.64 4.99
C GLN A 154 4.52 2.42 6.29
N SER A 155 4.40 3.73 6.22
CA SER A 155 4.50 4.64 7.38
C SER A 155 3.22 5.40 7.67
N GLY A 156 2.29 5.43 6.71
CA GLY A 156 1.03 6.15 6.75
C GLY A 156 1.08 7.52 6.08
N ASP A 157 2.21 8.21 6.19
CA ASP A 157 2.44 9.49 5.53
C ASP A 157 3.89 9.69 5.10
N VAL A 158 4.09 10.70 4.24
CA VAL A 158 5.40 11.24 3.89
C VAL A 158 5.27 12.73 3.58
N PHE A 159 6.33 13.49 3.88
CA PHE A 159 6.38 14.92 3.63
C PHE A 159 7.37 15.20 2.51
N VAL A 160 7.05 16.16 1.64
CA VAL A 160 7.93 16.56 0.54
C VAL A 160 8.20 18.03 0.66
N ALA A 161 9.40 18.40 1.10
CA ALA A 161 9.82 19.79 1.06
C ALA A 161 10.18 20.21 -0.36
N LEU A 162 9.91 21.48 -0.68
CA LEU A 162 10.17 22.07 -1.99
C LEU A 162 11.25 23.15 -1.92
N PRO A 163 12.51 22.82 -1.55
CA PRO A 163 13.58 23.82 -1.45
C PRO A 163 14.03 24.34 -2.82
N PHE A 164 14.62 25.53 -2.83
CA PHE A 164 15.36 26.07 -3.96
C PHE A 164 16.85 25.77 -3.79
N ILE A 165 17.37 24.86 -4.61
CA ILE A 165 18.77 24.42 -4.59
C ILE A 165 19.36 24.64 -5.98
N ARG A 166 20.28 25.60 -6.07
CA ARG A 166 21.00 25.90 -7.31
C ARG A 166 22.07 24.84 -7.56
N ARG A 167 22.10 24.30 -8.78
CA ARG A 167 23.15 23.39 -9.27
C ARG A 167 23.70 23.87 -10.60
N ILE A 168 24.99 23.66 -10.83
CA ILE A 168 25.65 24.00 -12.09
C ILE A 168 25.07 23.11 -13.19
N GLY A 169 24.77 23.70 -14.36
CA GLY A 169 24.22 22.98 -15.51
C GLY A 169 22.72 22.64 -15.40
N ASN A 170 22.05 23.00 -14.31
CA ASN A 170 20.61 22.81 -14.17
C ASN A 170 19.87 24.16 -14.22
N PRO A 171 18.90 24.33 -15.14
CA PRO A 171 18.15 25.58 -15.24
C PRO A 171 17.13 25.76 -14.09
N TYR A 172 16.74 24.67 -13.42
CA TYR A 172 15.69 24.67 -12.40
C TYR A 172 16.31 24.49 -11.00
N GLN A 173 15.81 25.28 -10.05
CA GLN A 173 16.24 25.33 -8.67
C GLN A 173 15.23 24.64 -7.75
N VAL A 174 13.95 24.57 -8.10
CA VAL A 174 12.96 23.83 -7.31
C VAL A 174 13.31 22.35 -7.30
N LYS A 175 13.51 21.80 -6.11
CA LYS A 175 13.76 20.37 -5.87
C LYS A 175 12.69 19.81 -4.95
N LEU A 176 12.54 18.49 -4.99
CA LEU A 176 11.74 17.69 -4.10
C LEU A 176 12.69 17.05 -3.08
N GLN A 177 12.38 17.19 -1.80
CA GLN A 177 13.08 16.50 -0.73
C GLN A 177 12.07 15.69 0.06
N LEU A 178 12.13 14.36 -0.08
CA LEU A 178 11.32 13.47 0.75
C LEU A 178 11.84 13.51 2.20
N ILE A 179 10.91 13.63 3.14
CA ILE A 179 11.14 13.66 4.57
C ILE A 179 10.32 12.52 5.17
N GLU A 180 11.02 11.58 5.80
CA GLU A 180 10.42 10.45 6.47
C GLU A 180 9.49 10.88 7.61
N ALA A 181 8.36 10.18 7.74
CA ALA A 181 7.29 10.44 8.70
C ALA A 181 7.75 10.66 10.15
N ASP A 182 8.76 9.90 10.59
CA ASP A 182 9.30 9.93 11.96
C ASP A 182 10.05 11.21 12.28
N ARG A 183 10.58 11.89 11.25
CA ARG A 183 11.25 13.18 11.43
C ARG A 183 10.25 14.30 11.70
N VAL A 184 8.97 14.12 11.39
CA VAL A 184 7.92 15.09 11.71
C VAL A 184 7.30 14.73 13.05
N CYS A 185 7.64 15.52 14.06
CA CYS A 185 7.22 15.32 15.44
C CYS A 185 7.13 16.67 16.16
N ASN A 186 6.36 16.74 17.26
CA ASN A 186 6.23 17.98 18.01
C ASN A 186 7.60 18.51 18.44
N HIS A 187 7.74 19.83 18.45
CA HIS A 187 8.97 20.49 18.84
C HIS A 187 9.37 20.04 20.26
N HIS A 188 10.63 19.63 20.44
CA HIS A 188 11.14 19.04 21.69
C HIS A 188 10.33 17.84 22.21
N PHE A 189 9.65 17.10 21.33
CA PHE A 189 8.75 16.01 21.71
C PHE A 189 7.65 16.44 22.70
N ALA A 190 7.21 17.69 22.61
CA ALA A 190 6.11 18.20 23.41
C ALA A 190 4.83 17.35 23.23
N PRO A 191 3.99 17.22 24.26
CA PRO A 191 2.70 16.54 24.13
C PRO A 191 1.81 17.22 23.09
N ASP A 192 0.90 16.45 22.51
CA ASP A 192 -0.09 16.98 21.58
C ASP A 192 -1.01 18.00 22.27
N THR A 193 -1.47 18.96 21.49
CA THR A 193 -2.45 19.98 21.87
C THR A 193 -3.60 19.99 20.85
N ASP A 194 -4.64 20.79 21.10
CA ASP A 194 -5.79 20.88 20.20
C ASP A 194 -5.40 21.27 18.77
N MET A 195 -4.31 22.04 18.59
CA MET A 195 -3.89 22.60 17.29
C MET A 195 -2.59 21.97 16.76
N LEU A 196 -1.77 21.38 17.62
CA LEU A 196 -0.50 20.74 17.25
C LEU A 196 -0.55 19.27 17.64
N SER A 197 -0.51 18.38 16.65
CA SER A 197 -0.35 16.94 16.89
C SER A 197 0.63 16.34 15.90
N GLY A 198 1.51 15.47 16.39
CA GLY A 198 2.45 14.73 15.56
C GLY A 198 3.32 15.62 14.67
N GLY A 199 3.70 16.81 15.12
CA GLY A 199 4.53 17.75 14.38
C GLY A 199 3.81 18.55 13.29
N VAL A 200 2.47 18.47 13.22
CA VAL A 200 1.64 19.26 12.29
C VAL A 200 0.82 20.25 13.10
N LEU A 201 1.13 21.54 12.95
CA LEU A 201 0.32 22.63 13.50
C LEU A 201 -0.77 22.98 12.50
N THR A 202 -2.03 23.03 12.94
CA THR A 202 -3.17 23.44 12.11
C THR A 202 -3.81 24.72 12.62
N ASP A 203 -4.59 25.38 11.76
CA ASP A 203 -5.48 26.48 12.16
C ASP A 203 -6.81 25.96 12.73
N LYS A 204 -7.73 26.89 13.02
CA LYS A 204 -9.05 26.59 13.61
C LYS A 204 -9.99 25.80 12.68
N TYR A 205 -9.66 25.72 11.38
CA TYR A 205 -10.38 24.94 10.38
C TYR A 205 -9.71 23.60 10.08
N GLY A 206 -8.56 23.31 10.72
CA GLY A 206 -7.77 22.11 10.50
C GLY A 206 -6.80 22.20 9.31
N ALA A 207 -6.63 23.38 8.71
CA ALA A 207 -5.67 23.56 7.62
C ALA A 207 -4.23 23.61 8.19
N PRO A 208 -3.25 22.95 7.55
CA PRO A 208 -1.87 22.95 8.03
C PRO A 208 -1.23 24.34 7.92
N VAL A 209 -0.58 24.77 9.00
CA VAL A 209 0.09 26.07 9.13
C VAL A 209 1.60 25.88 9.14
N GLU A 210 2.11 24.95 9.96
CA GLU A 210 3.54 24.70 10.14
C GLU A 210 3.81 23.20 10.34
N TYR A 211 4.99 22.77 9.91
CA TYR A 211 5.53 21.44 10.11
C TYR A 211 6.81 21.52 10.96
N HIS A 212 6.86 20.73 12.02
CA HIS A 212 8.02 20.62 12.91
C HIS A 212 8.88 19.44 12.45
N ILE A 213 10.02 19.73 11.83
CA ILE A 213 10.85 18.74 11.15
C ILE A 213 12.18 18.60 11.87
N LEU A 214 12.51 17.38 12.30
CA LEU A 214 13.78 17.03 12.91
C LEU A 214 14.90 16.98 11.86
N ASN A 215 16.08 17.48 12.20
CA ASN A 215 17.29 17.44 11.36
C ASN A 215 17.75 16.02 11.03
N GLY A 216 17.34 15.04 11.84
CA GLY A 216 17.69 13.64 11.70
C GLY A 216 16.55 12.70 12.09
N HIS A 217 16.67 11.42 11.75
CA HIS A 217 15.72 10.41 12.22
C HIS A 217 15.86 10.24 13.75
N PRO A 218 14.76 10.19 14.53
CA PRO A 218 14.84 10.07 15.99
C PRO A 218 15.43 8.75 16.48
N GLY A 219 15.38 7.69 15.66
CA GLY A 219 16.11 6.42 15.91
C GLY A 219 17.53 6.36 15.32
N GLY A 220 18.06 7.48 14.80
CA GLY A 220 19.37 7.53 14.15
C GLY A 220 20.50 8.03 15.07
N PHE A 221 21.73 8.03 14.54
CA PHE A 221 22.93 8.48 15.25
C PHE A 221 23.15 9.99 15.09
N TYR A 222 22.38 10.81 15.80
CA TYR A 222 22.54 12.28 15.81
C TYR A 222 23.05 12.75 17.17
N PRO A 223 24.13 13.57 17.22
CA PRO A 223 24.68 14.06 18.49
C PRO A 223 23.75 15.05 19.19
N GLU A 224 22.95 15.79 18.42
CA GLU A 224 21.96 16.73 18.93
C GLU A 224 20.77 16.82 17.95
N TYR A 225 19.57 16.79 18.50
CA TYR A 225 18.33 17.01 17.76
C TYR A 225 18.04 18.50 17.60
N LYS A 226 17.91 18.94 16.35
CA LYS A 226 17.52 20.30 15.99
C LYS A 226 16.25 20.25 15.16
N TRP A 227 15.27 21.07 15.53
CA TRP A 227 14.03 21.19 14.78
C TRP A 227 14.08 22.39 13.85
N GLN A 228 13.59 22.18 12.64
CA GLN A 228 13.28 23.20 11.68
C GLN A 228 11.76 23.33 11.61
N ILE A 229 11.24 24.51 11.94
CA ILE A 229 9.83 24.84 11.78
C ILE A 229 9.65 25.40 10.37
N VAL A 230 8.91 24.68 9.53
CA VAL A 230 8.67 25.06 8.14
C VAL A 230 7.20 25.44 7.97
N PRO A 231 6.88 26.70 7.59
CA PRO A 231 5.52 27.08 7.23
C PRO A 231 5.01 26.24 6.07
N ALA A 232 3.78 25.73 6.14
CA ALA A 232 3.15 24.97 5.07
C ALA A 232 3.08 25.77 3.76
N PHE A 233 2.80 27.07 3.88
CA PHE A 233 2.75 28.03 2.78
C PHE A 233 3.72 29.20 3.01
N GLY A 234 4.33 29.70 1.92
CA GLY A 234 5.20 30.86 1.92
C GLY A 234 4.43 32.13 2.28
N ARG A 235 4.90 32.87 3.30
CA ARG A 235 4.19 34.04 3.85
C ARG A 235 3.96 35.19 2.86
N ARG A 236 4.81 35.29 1.81
CA ARG A 236 4.71 36.34 0.78
C ARG A 236 4.05 35.85 -0.49
N SER A 237 4.44 34.68 -0.97
CA SER A 237 4.03 34.16 -2.28
C SER A 237 2.81 33.24 -2.23
N GLY A 238 2.37 32.80 -1.04
CA GLY A 238 1.34 31.76 -0.91
C GLY A 238 1.78 30.38 -1.43
N ARG A 239 3.04 30.25 -1.88
CA ARG A 239 3.62 29.03 -2.44
C ARG A 239 3.59 27.88 -1.44
N ARG A 240 3.37 26.65 -1.89
CA ARG A 240 3.52 25.48 -1.02
C ARG A 240 4.99 25.23 -0.71
N ASN A 241 5.33 25.07 0.57
CA ASN A 241 6.68 24.67 0.97
C ASN A 241 6.78 23.17 1.23
N ILE A 242 5.70 22.57 1.72
CA ILE A 242 5.61 21.14 2.03
C ILE A 242 4.38 20.56 1.34
N LEU A 243 4.56 19.44 0.63
CA LEU A 243 3.46 18.54 0.26
C LEU A 243 3.36 17.46 1.33
N HIS A 244 2.21 17.34 1.98
CA HIS A 244 1.95 16.30 2.95
C HIS A 244 1.08 15.21 2.30
N LEU A 245 1.66 14.04 2.06
CA LEU A 245 0.99 12.92 1.44
C LEU A 245 0.51 11.96 2.52
N MET A 246 -0.81 11.85 2.68
CA MET A 246 -1.46 10.91 3.58
C MET A 246 -2.83 10.51 3.02
N HIS A 247 -3.33 9.36 3.47
CA HIS A 247 -4.73 9.00 3.30
C HIS A 247 -5.50 9.40 4.56
N VAL A 248 -6.52 10.23 4.37
CA VAL A 248 -7.41 10.70 5.43
C VAL A 248 -8.59 9.74 5.49
N GLU A 249 -8.72 8.99 6.58
CA GLU A 249 -9.81 8.03 6.80
C GLU A 249 -10.89 8.61 7.71
N ARG A 250 -10.51 9.52 8.61
CA ARG A 250 -11.43 10.23 9.51
C ARG A 250 -11.30 11.75 9.37
N PRO A 251 -12.42 12.52 9.42
CA PRO A 251 -12.37 13.98 9.39
C PRO A 251 -11.52 14.54 10.54
N GLY A 252 -10.63 15.49 10.24
CA GLY A 252 -9.75 16.13 11.23
C GLY A 252 -8.45 15.37 11.53
N GLN A 253 -8.19 14.24 10.87
CA GLN A 253 -6.96 13.47 11.01
C GLN A 253 -5.74 14.24 10.45
N ARG A 254 -4.70 14.41 11.28
CA ARG A 254 -3.48 15.17 10.91
C ARG A 254 -2.30 14.33 10.47
N ARG A 255 -2.27 13.04 10.78
CA ARG A 255 -1.20 12.09 10.45
C ARG A 255 -1.77 10.84 9.81
N GLY A 256 -1.00 10.16 8.98
CA GLY A 256 -1.42 8.93 8.32
C GLY A 256 -1.13 7.67 9.14
N LEU A 257 -1.88 6.61 8.87
CA LEU A 257 -1.63 5.26 9.39
C LEU A 257 -1.12 4.33 8.27
N PRO A 258 -0.17 3.42 8.55
CA PRO A 258 0.33 2.47 7.57
C PRO A 258 -0.78 1.65 6.91
N PHE A 259 -0.61 1.32 5.64
CA PHE A 259 -1.57 0.53 4.86
C PHE A 259 -1.86 -0.84 5.46
N LEU A 260 -0.86 -1.47 6.10
CA LEU A 260 -1.00 -2.78 6.72
C LEU A 260 -1.66 -2.77 8.11
N THR A 261 -1.98 -1.59 8.67
CA THR A 261 -2.57 -1.43 10.01
C THR A 261 -3.68 -2.44 10.34
N PRO A 262 -4.72 -2.63 9.49
CA PRO A 262 -5.83 -3.54 9.82
C PRO A 262 -5.46 -5.03 9.80
N VAL A 263 -4.30 -5.40 9.25
CA VAL A 263 -3.92 -6.80 9.00
C VAL A 263 -2.58 -7.20 9.65
N VAL A 264 -1.94 -6.31 10.42
CA VAL A 264 -0.63 -6.55 11.07
C VAL A 264 -0.64 -7.85 11.89
N GLU A 265 -1.68 -8.06 12.69
CA GLU A 265 -1.81 -9.25 13.54
C GLU A 265 -1.99 -10.52 12.70
N SER A 266 -2.90 -10.51 11.73
CA SER A 266 -3.16 -11.65 10.84
C SER A 266 -1.90 -12.06 10.08
N LEU A 267 -1.14 -11.10 9.55
CA LEU A 267 0.15 -11.35 8.91
C LEU A 267 1.16 -11.97 9.88
N ARG A 268 1.26 -11.44 11.10
CA ARG A 268 2.17 -11.96 12.13
C ARG A 268 1.82 -13.39 12.54
N ILE A 269 0.54 -13.71 12.69
CA ILE A 269 0.07 -15.06 13.00
C ILE A 269 0.39 -16.01 11.84
N LEU A 270 0.09 -15.58 10.61
CA LEU A 270 0.35 -16.37 9.40
C LEU A 270 1.84 -16.73 9.29
N LYS A 271 2.72 -15.74 9.46
CA LYS A 271 4.17 -15.95 9.45
C LYS A 271 4.62 -16.96 10.49
N LYS A 272 4.19 -16.82 11.74
CA LYS A 272 4.53 -17.75 12.83
C LYS A 272 4.04 -19.17 12.54
N TYR A 273 2.83 -19.28 11.98
CA TYR A 273 2.27 -20.57 11.58
C TYR A 273 3.10 -21.23 10.47
N SER A 274 3.47 -20.47 9.43
CA SER A 274 4.36 -20.97 8.36
C SER A 274 5.74 -21.39 8.89
N GLU A 275 6.35 -20.60 9.78
CA GLU A 275 7.63 -20.94 10.42
C GLU A 275 7.53 -22.22 11.25
N ALA A 276 6.46 -22.38 12.04
CA ALA A 276 6.24 -23.58 12.83
C ALA A 276 6.05 -24.83 11.95
N GLU A 277 5.33 -24.71 10.84
CA GLU A 277 5.09 -25.81 9.92
C GLU A 277 6.35 -26.19 9.13
N MET A 278 7.17 -25.22 8.73
CA MET A 278 8.50 -25.48 8.14
C MET A 278 9.44 -26.17 9.13
N LEU A 279 9.48 -25.71 10.39
CA LEU A 279 10.28 -26.34 11.44
C LEU A 279 9.79 -27.75 11.73
N ALA A 280 8.47 -27.96 11.81
CA ALA A 280 7.89 -29.29 12.00
C ALA A 280 8.23 -30.24 10.84
N ALA A 281 8.19 -29.76 9.60
CA ALA A 281 8.60 -30.53 8.43
C ALA A 281 10.10 -30.86 8.46
N LEU A 282 10.94 -29.91 8.89
CA LEU A 282 12.37 -30.13 9.06
C LEU A 282 12.65 -31.18 10.15
N VAL A 283 12.04 -31.07 11.32
CA VAL A 283 12.15 -32.07 12.39
C VAL A 283 11.64 -33.43 11.92
N ALA A 284 10.54 -33.49 11.17
CA ALA A 284 10.05 -34.73 10.58
C ALA A 284 11.02 -35.34 9.56
N SER A 285 11.80 -34.51 8.85
CA SER A 285 12.86 -34.98 7.95
C SER A 285 14.10 -35.48 8.70
N MET A 286 14.29 -35.05 9.95
CA MET A 286 15.33 -35.57 10.83
C MET A 286 14.87 -36.91 11.40
N PHE A 287 15.47 -38.00 10.90
CA PHE A 287 15.17 -39.35 11.38
C PHE A 287 15.51 -39.44 12.87
N THR A 288 14.49 -39.50 13.72
CA THR A 288 14.67 -39.55 15.18
C THR A 288 14.36 -40.95 15.67
N VAL A 289 15.40 -41.63 16.17
CA VAL A 289 15.31 -42.98 16.75
C VAL A 289 15.26 -42.84 18.26
N PHE A 290 14.19 -43.32 18.89
CA PHE A 290 14.12 -43.46 20.34
C PHE A 290 14.46 -44.91 20.71
N VAL A 291 15.56 -45.07 21.44
CA VAL A 291 16.01 -46.36 21.98
C VAL A 291 15.24 -46.64 23.27
N LYS A 292 14.50 -47.74 23.30
CA LYS A 292 13.77 -48.22 24.49
C LYS A 292 14.57 -49.35 25.12
N THR A 293 15.07 -49.14 26.34
CA THR A 293 15.75 -50.16 27.14
C THR A 293 14.77 -50.88 28.08
N GLU A 294 14.95 -52.20 28.26
CA GLU A 294 14.06 -53.03 29.10
C GLU A 294 14.17 -52.73 30.60
N SER A 295 15.29 -52.16 31.06
CA SER A 295 15.39 -51.64 32.41
C SER A 295 14.62 -50.32 32.48
N GLY A 296 13.47 -50.30 33.16
CA GLY A 296 12.69 -49.08 33.45
C GLY A 296 13.41 -48.03 34.31
N ALA A 297 14.74 -47.96 34.26
CA ALA A 297 15.51 -46.83 34.74
C ALA A 297 15.20 -45.65 33.81
N ALA A 298 14.55 -44.63 34.36
CA ALA A 298 14.47 -43.33 33.70
C ALA A 298 15.89 -42.94 33.28
N LEU A 299 16.03 -42.43 32.05
CA LEU A 299 17.19 -41.65 31.67
C LEU A 299 17.26 -40.49 32.67
N ASP A 300 18.12 -40.60 33.69
CA ASP A 300 18.37 -39.49 34.60
C ASP A 300 18.91 -38.35 33.76
N ALA A 301 18.07 -37.32 33.62
CA ALA A 301 18.37 -36.14 32.86
C ALA A 301 19.64 -35.49 33.41
N PHE A 302 20.66 -35.39 32.55
CA PHE A 302 21.67 -34.33 32.51
C PHE A 302 21.89 -33.55 33.82
N THR A 303 22.75 -34.08 34.69
CA THR A 303 23.59 -33.22 35.55
C THR A 303 24.97 -33.13 34.90
N PRO A 304 25.46 -31.95 34.51
CA PRO A 304 26.81 -31.83 33.99
C PRO A 304 27.76 -31.90 35.18
N ASP A 305 28.37 -33.06 35.41
CA ASP A 305 29.57 -33.12 36.22
C ASP A 305 30.73 -33.65 35.36
N THR A 306 31.79 -32.88 35.42
CA THR A 306 33.07 -33.05 34.75
C THR A 306 33.75 -34.34 35.19
N ASP A 307 34.00 -35.27 34.27
CA ASP A 307 35.33 -35.90 34.12
C ASP A 307 35.39 -36.79 32.86
N GLU A 308 36.52 -36.67 32.16
CA GLU A 308 36.88 -37.43 30.96
C GLU A 308 37.07 -38.93 31.29
N SER A 309 36.36 -39.81 30.58
CA SER A 309 36.93 -41.00 29.89
C SER A 309 35.86 -42.05 29.54
N THR A 310 35.20 -41.88 28.40
CA THR A 310 34.70 -42.94 27.50
C THR A 310 34.05 -42.25 26.30
N PRO A 311 34.16 -42.75 25.06
CA PRO A 311 33.30 -42.26 24.00
C PRO A 311 31.90 -42.83 24.29
N ALA A 312 31.15 -42.15 25.16
CA ALA A 312 29.70 -42.30 25.16
C ALA A 312 29.27 -41.82 23.78
N ASP A 313 28.69 -42.72 22.98
CA ASP A 313 28.11 -42.42 21.68
C ASP A 313 27.18 -41.22 21.83
N GLU A 314 27.68 -40.03 21.50
CA GLU A 314 26.86 -38.85 21.34
C GLU A 314 25.86 -39.20 20.24
N LEU A 315 24.61 -39.38 20.64
CA LEU A 315 23.48 -39.57 19.75
C LEU A 315 23.35 -38.30 18.90
N LYS A 316 24.14 -38.22 17.82
CA LYS A 316 24.17 -37.07 16.93
C LYS A 316 22.90 -37.10 16.10
N MET A 317 21.94 -36.25 16.49
CA MET A 317 20.79 -35.96 15.66
C MET A 317 21.27 -35.31 14.37
N GLY A 318 21.12 -36.01 13.24
CA GLY A 318 21.49 -35.55 11.92
C GLY A 318 20.65 -36.24 10.83
N PRO A 319 20.52 -35.64 9.64
CA PRO A 319 19.81 -36.28 8.53
C PRO A 319 20.49 -37.60 8.18
N ALA A 320 19.73 -38.71 8.28
CA ALA A 320 20.22 -40.09 8.09
C ALA A 320 21.28 -40.57 9.09
N ALA A 321 21.22 -40.13 10.36
CA ALA A 321 22.04 -40.71 11.42
C ALA A 321 21.56 -42.15 11.75
N ILE A 322 22.45 -43.14 11.58
CA ILE A 322 22.23 -44.53 12.00
C ILE A 322 22.82 -44.67 13.40
N VAL A 323 21.99 -44.98 14.39
CA VAL A 323 22.42 -45.29 15.76
C VAL A 323 22.47 -46.81 15.91
N ASP A 324 23.59 -47.34 16.39
CA ASP A 324 23.77 -48.77 16.66
C ASP A 324 22.99 -49.17 17.93
N LEU A 325 22.32 -50.33 17.93
CA LEU A 325 21.48 -50.78 19.04
C LEU A 325 22.17 -51.87 19.86
N GLY A 326 22.07 -51.77 21.18
CA GLY A 326 22.49 -52.82 22.11
C GLY A 326 21.53 -54.02 22.14
N PRO A 327 21.98 -55.20 22.62
CA PRO A 327 21.12 -56.38 22.77
C PRO A 327 19.95 -56.12 23.74
N GLY A 328 18.72 -56.23 23.25
CA GLY A 328 17.49 -56.00 24.03
C GLY A 328 16.89 -54.59 23.89
N GLU A 329 17.47 -53.73 23.06
CA GLU A 329 16.91 -52.40 22.76
C GLU A 329 15.90 -52.44 21.61
N ASP A 330 14.78 -51.73 21.77
CA ASP A 330 13.73 -51.61 20.76
C ASP A 330 13.67 -50.18 20.19
N ILE A 331 13.44 -50.05 18.88
CA ILE A 331 13.26 -48.75 18.24
C ILE A 331 11.77 -48.41 18.25
N THR A 332 11.42 -47.32 18.92
CA THR A 332 10.14 -46.66 18.67
C THR A 332 10.33 -45.51 17.72
N MET A 333 9.85 -45.66 16.48
CA MET A 333 9.83 -44.56 15.52
C MET A 333 8.68 -43.62 15.88
N ALA A 334 9.01 -42.39 16.30
CA ALA A 334 8.02 -41.33 16.24
C ALA A 334 7.84 -40.98 14.77
N ASN A 335 6.73 -41.40 14.16
CA ASN A 335 6.36 -41.00 12.80
C ASN A 335 5.49 -39.74 12.90
N PRO A 336 6.06 -38.52 12.84
CA PRO A 336 5.24 -37.31 12.78
C PRO A 336 4.42 -37.39 11.49
N SER A 337 3.09 -37.46 11.62
CA SER A 337 2.14 -37.53 10.51
C SER A 337 2.14 -36.21 9.73
N ARG A 338 3.17 -36.01 8.91
CA ARG A 338 3.45 -34.81 8.11
C ARG A 338 3.70 -35.26 6.67
N PRO A 339 3.30 -34.45 5.66
CA PRO A 339 2.86 -33.06 5.75
C PRO A 339 1.41 -32.87 6.23
N ASN A 340 1.11 -31.69 6.80
CA ASN A 340 -0.24 -31.30 7.19
C ASN A 340 -1.02 -30.81 5.97
N SER A 341 -2.02 -31.58 5.55
CA SER A 341 -2.87 -31.27 4.39
C SER A 341 -3.73 -30.02 4.56
N GLN A 342 -3.95 -29.54 5.79
CA GLN A 342 -4.77 -28.36 6.07
C GLN A 342 -3.99 -27.05 6.03
N PHE A 343 -2.65 -27.11 5.86
CA PHE A 343 -1.79 -25.93 5.83
C PHE A 343 -2.24 -24.91 4.77
N ASP A 344 -2.34 -25.37 3.52
CA ASP A 344 -2.70 -24.53 2.38
C ASP A 344 -4.09 -23.90 2.54
N GLY A 345 -5.08 -24.68 2.96
CA GLY A 345 -6.44 -24.21 3.18
C GLY A 345 -6.53 -23.06 4.22
N PHE A 346 -5.77 -23.16 5.31
CA PHE A 346 -5.70 -22.10 6.31
C PHE A 346 -4.97 -20.86 5.78
N VAL A 347 -3.82 -21.04 5.14
CA VAL A 347 -3.02 -19.93 4.55
C VAL A 347 -3.86 -19.16 3.52
N LEU A 348 -4.60 -19.86 2.66
CA LEU A 348 -5.49 -19.24 1.68
C LEU A 348 -6.66 -18.52 2.35
N ALA A 349 -7.25 -19.07 3.42
CA ALA A 349 -8.33 -18.41 4.15
C ALA A 349 -7.88 -17.07 4.77
N VAL A 350 -6.70 -17.06 5.41
CA VAL A 350 -6.12 -15.82 5.97
C VAL A 350 -5.75 -14.85 4.85
N SER A 351 -5.14 -15.33 3.76
CA SER A 351 -4.78 -14.50 2.61
C SER A 351 -5.99 -13.81 1.97
N ARG A 352 -7.15 -14.49 1.91
CA ARG A 352 -8.41 -13.90 1.44
C ARG A 352 -8.91 -12.79 2.36
N GLN A 353 -8.84 -12.97 3.68
CA GLN A 353 -9.23 -11.93 4.64
C GLN A 353 -8.30 -10.71 4.56
N VAL A 354 -6.98 -10.95 4.47
CA VAL A 354 -5.99 -9.89 4.26
C VAL A 354 -6.26 -9.14 2.96
N GLY A 355 -6.50 -9.87 1.87
CA GLY A 355 -6.81 -9.28 0.57
C GLY A 355 -8.08 -8.44 0.57
N ALA A 356 -9.14 -8.94 1.21
CA ALA A 356 -10.39 -8.19 1.36
C ALA A 356 -10.20 -6.89 2.14
N ALA A 357 -9.43 -6.93 3.25
CA ALA A 357 -9.16 -5.74 4.08
C ALA A 357 -8.28 -4.69 3.37
N LEU A 358 -7.42 -5.13 2.45
CA LEU A 358 -6.50 -4.26 1.71
C LEU A 358 -6.99 -3.86 0.32
N GLU A 359 -8.20 -4.29 -0.08
CA GLU A 359 -8.73 -4.13 -1.45
C GLU A 359 -7.84 -4.76 -2.55
N ILE A 360 -7.08 -5.80 -2.22
CA ILE A 360 -6.24 -6.56 -3.16
C ILE A 360 -6.71 -8.01 -3.17
N PRO A 361 -7.33 -8.51 -4.25
CA PRO A 361 -7.74 -9.91 -4.35
C PRO A 361 -6.58 -10.88 -4.06
N PHE A 362 -6.89 -12.03 -3.45
CA PHE A 362 -5.85 -12.95 -2.98
C PHE A 362 -4.98 -13.48 -4.13
N GLU A 363 -5.55 -13.64 -5.33
CA GLU A 363 -4.84 -14.07 -6.55
C GLU A 363 -3.71 -13.08 -6.90
N LEU A 364 -3.97 -11.78 -6.72
CA LEU A 364 -2.97 -10.74 -6.91
C LEU A 364 -1.95 -10.70 -5.77
N LEU A 365 -2.34 -11.03 -4.55
CA LEU A 365 -1.42 -11.11 -3.41
C LEU A 365 -0.45 -12.27 -3.53
N THR A 366 -0.93 -13.45 -3.93
CA THR A 366 -0.12 -14.67 -4.03
C THR A 366 0.48 -14.89 -5.42
N LYS A 367 0.06 -14.10 -6.42
CA LYS A 367 0.43 -14.26 -7.84
C LYS A 367 0.08 -15.65 -8.38
N HIS A 368 -1.01 -16.22 -7.88
CA HIS A 368 -1.48 -17.54 -8.24
C HIS A 368 -2.89 -17.47 -8.81
N PHE A 369 -3.05 -17.87 -10.08
CA PHE A 369 -4.29 -17.75 -10.84
C PHE A 369 -4.74 -19.14 -11.30
N THR A 370 -5.70 -19.72 -10.59
CA THR A 370 -6.30 -21.04 -10.92
C THR A 370 -7.78 -20.97 -11.23
N ALA A 371 -8.40 -19.80 -11.03
CA ALA A 371 -9.81 -19.59 -11.34
C ALA A 371 -10.03 -19.43 -12.85
N SER A 372 -11.29 -19.62 -13.30
CA SER A 372 -11.68 -19.43 -14.70
C SER A 372 -11.36 -18.01 -15.21
N TYR A 373 -11.28 -17.85 -16.54
CA TYR A 373 -11.02 -16.55 -17.18
C TYR A 373 -11.93 -15.44 -16.63
N SER A 374 -13.24 -15.70 -16.54
CA SER A 374 -14.23 -14.73 -16.06
C SER A 374 -14.01 -14.33 -14.60
N ALA A 375 -13.66 -15.28 -13.72
CA ALA A 375 -13.39 -15.01 -12.31
C ALA A 375 -12.10 -14.20 -12.14
N SER A 376 -11.01 -14.60 -12.81
CA SER A 376 -9.73 -13.89 -12.79
C SER A 376 -9.88 -12.46 -13.33
N ARG A 377 -10.66 -12.28 -14.41
CA ARG A 377 -10.97 -10.97 -14.97
C ARG A 377 -11.79 -10.10 -14.01
N ALA A 378 -12.78 -10.67 -13.33
CA ALA A 378 -13.56 -9.96 -12.33
C ALA A 378 -12.67 -9.49 -11.15
N ALA A 379 -11.80 -10.35 -10.64
CA ALA A 379 -10.84 -10.01 -9.59
C ALA A 379 -9.90 -8.87 -10.03
N MET A 380 -9.32 -8.96 -11.22
CA MET A 380 -8.45 -7.91 -11.77
C MET A 380 -9.19 -6.58 -11.95
N LEU A 381 -10.44 -6.59 -12.43
CA LEU A 381 -11.25 -5.38 -12.60
C LEU A 381 -11.58 -4.72 -11.26
N GLU A 382 -11.84 -5.50 -10.21
CA GLU A 382 -12.08 -4.97 -8.88
C GLU A 382 -10.81 -4.31 -8.30
N ALA A 383 -9.67 -5.01 -8.38
CA ALA A 383 -8.38 -4.46 -7.97
C ALA A 383 -8.02 -3.17 -8.74
N TRP A 384 -8.40 -3.11 -10.02
CA TRP A 384 -8.13 -1.95 -10.86
C TRP A 384 -8.85 -0.68 -10.40
N LYS A 385 -10.01 -0.80 -9.75
CA LYS A 385 -10.70 0.35 -9.13
C LYS A 385 -9.85 0.96 -8.02
N PHE A 386 -9.31 0.12 -7.13
CA PHE A 386 -8.39 0.55 -6.08
C PHE A 386 -7.14 1.22 -6.67
N PHE A 387 -6.50 0.60 -7.67
CA PHE A 387 -5.29 1.16 -8.28
C PHE A 387 -5.56 2.51 -8.97
N LYS A 388 -6.67 2.64 -9.73
CA LYS A 388 -7.06 3.90 -10.36
C LYS A 388 -7.37 4.99 -9.35
N MET A 389 -8.10 4.67 -8.28
CA MET A 389 -8.40 5.63 -7.21
C MET A 389 -7.12 6.15 -6.55
N ARG A 390 -6.22 5.25 -6.17
CA ARG A 390 -4.93 5.63 -5.54
C ARG A 390 -4.01 6.36 -6.51
N ARG A 391 -4.04 6.03 -7.81
CA ARG A 391 -3.29 6.74 -8.85
C ARG A 391 -3.78 8.16 -9.02
N ALA A 392 -5.10 8.37 -9.10
CA ALA A 392 -5.68 9.71 -9.16
C ALA A 392 -5.33 10.53 -7.91
N TRP A 393 -5.35 9.91 -6.72
CA TRP A 393 -4.88 10.56 -5.50
C TRP A 393 -3.40 10.96 -5.59
N MET A 394 -2.52 10.07 -6.07
CA MET A 394 -1.09 10.34 -6.23
C MET A 394 -0.83 11.47 -7.23
N ALA A 395 -1.51 11.43 -8.38
CA ALA A 395 -1.47 12.50 -9.38
C ALA A 395 -1.90 13.84 -8.76
N ASN A 396 -3.03 13.89 -8.07
CA ASN A 396 -3.61 15.11 -7.53
C ASN A 396 -2.84 15.69 -6.33
N LYS A 397 -2.24 14.84 -5.48
CA LYS A 397 -1.59 15.27 -4.23
C LYS A 397 -0.08 15.45 -4.37
N PHE A 398 0.54 14.75 -5.30
CA PHE A 398 1.99 14.79 -5.49
C PHE A 398 2.39 15.31 -6.87
N CYS A 399 2.01 14.62 -7.95
CA CYS A 399 2.56 14.92 -9.27
C CYS A 399 2.13 16.29 -9.79
N GLN A 400 0.83 16.60 -9.69
CA GLN A 400 0.26 17.85 -10.15
C GLN A 400 0.83 19.05 -9.37
N PRO A 401 0.86 19.08 -8.02
CA PRO A 401 1.49 20.17 -7.29
C PRO A 401 3.00 20.33 -7.59
N ALA A 402 3.73 19.23 -7.76
CA ALA A 402 5.15 19.29 -8.13
C ALA A 402 5.35 19.91 -9.53
N TYR A 403 4.51 19.51 -10.49
CA TYR A 403 4.48 20.08 -11.84
C TYR A 403 4.13 21.57 -11.82
N GLU A 404 3.11 22.00 -11.08
CA GLU A 404 2.70 23.40 -11.01
C GLU A 404 3.79 24.31 -10.43
N GLU A 405 4.52 23.82 -9.42
CA GLU A 405 5.65 24.53 -8.80
C GLU A 405 6.83 24.62 -9.77
N TRP A 406 7.12 23.54 -10.50
CA TRP A 406 8.11 23.55 -11.57
C TRP A 406 7.71 24.49 -12.73
N LEU A 407 6.47 24.41 -13.21
CA LEU A 407 5.97 25.22 -14.31
C LEU A 407 6.03 26.71 -13.95
N THR A 408 5.67 27.04 -12.71
CA THR A 408 5.80 28.39 -12.16
C THR A 408 7.24 28.88 -12.26
N GLU A 409 8.23 28.07 -11.85
CA GLU A 409 9.64 28.43 -12.01
C GLU A 409 10.05 28.56 -13.49
N ALA A 410 9.62 27.64 -14.34
CA ALA A 410 9.97 27.64 -15.76
C ALA A 410 9.47 28.89 -16.49
N ILE A 411 8.29 29.39 -16.13
CA ILE A 411 7.73 30.64 -16.64
C ILE A 411 8.51 31.83 -16.08
N LEU A 412 8.82 31.86 -14.78
CA LEU A 412 9.63 32.93 -14.17
C LEU A 412 11.05 33.00 -14.75
N ALA A 413 11.62 31.85 -15.12
CA ALA A 413 12.91 31.76 -15.80
C ALA A 413 12.85 32.14 -17.29
N GLY A 414 11.67 32.42 -17.83
CA GLY A 414 11.46 32.78 -19.24
C GLY A 414 11.63 31.62 -20.22
N ARG A 415 11.62 30.37 -19.76
CA ARG A 415 11.79 29.18 -20.61
C ARG A 415 10.48 28.76 -21.28
N ILE A 416 9.37 28.98 -20.60
CA ILE A 416 8.00 28.73 -21.06
C ILE A 416 7.24 30.05 -21.06
N ALA A 417 6.58 30.36 -22.18
CA ALA A 417 5.71 31.53 -22.28
C ALA A 417 4.30 31.15 -21.86
N ALA A 418 3.73 31.85 -20.89
CA ALA A 418 2.34 31.68 -20.46
C ALA A 418 1.75 33.05 -20.08
N PRO A 419 1.29 33.85 -21.06
CA PRO A 419 0.67 35.14 -20.81
C PRO A 419 -0.49 35.05 -19.80
N GLY A 420 -0.59 36.00 -18.87
CA GLY A 420 -1.65 36.02 -17.86
C GLY A 420 -1.51 34.99 -16.73
N PHE A 421 -0.50 34.12 -16.73
CA PHE A 421 -0.34 33.04 -15.75
C PHE A 421 -0.28 33.53 -14.29
N PHE A 422 0.26 34.72 -14.05
CA PHE A 422 0.36 35.32 -12.70
C PHE A 422 -0.78 36.29 -12.38
N ASP A 423 -1.58 36.65 -13.38
CA ASP A 423 -2.60 37.71 -13.25
C ASP A 423 -3.95 37.13 -12.84
N ASP A 424 -4.31 35.94 -13.35
CA ASP A 424 -5.60 35.30 -13.10
C ASP A 424 -5.47 33.80 -12.74
N PRO A 425 -6.04 33.35 -11.61
CA PRO A 425 -6.05 31.93 -11.21
C PRO A 425 -6.69 30.97 -12.23
N SER A 426 -7.66 31.43 -13.02
CA SER A 426 -8.34 30.65 -14.06
C SER A 426 -7.43 30.42 -15.27
N ILE A 427 -6.67 31.44 -15.67
CA ILE A 427 -5.63 31.33 -16.72
C ILE A 427 -4.53 30.39 -16.25
N ARG A 428 -4.06 30.53 -15.00
CA ARG A 428 -3.12 29.59 -14.38
C ARG A 428 -3.67 28.15 -14.46
N ALA A 429 -4.92 27.92 -14.08
CA ALA A 429 -5.54 26.61 -14.11
C ALA A 429 -5.60 26.02 -15.53
N ALA A 430 -5.86 26.84 -16.55
CA ALA A 430 -5.90 26.41 -17.94
C ALA A 430 -4.53 25.93 -18.45
N TYR A 431 -3.44 26.63 -18.10
CA TYR A 431 -2.07 26.20 -18.41
C TYR A 431 -1.60 24.99 -17.58
N CYS A 432 -2.09 24.86 -16.35
CA CYS A 432 -1.71 23.77 -15.47
C CYS A 432 -2.50 22.47 -15.74
N LYS A 433 -3.44 22.45 -16.68
CA LYS A 433 -4.28 21.28 -16.96
C LYS A 433 -3.47 20.17 -17.64
N THR A 434 -3.43 19.01 -16.99
CA THR A 434 -2.64 17.86 -17.43
C THR A 434 -3.36 16.55 -17.17
N GLN A 435 -2.85 15.48 -17.78
CA GLN A 435 -3.18 14.10 -17.50
C GLN A 435 -1.94 13.36 -17.02
N TRP A 436 -2.11 12.51 -16.01
CA TRP A 436 -1.05 11.69 -15.45
C TRP A 436 -1.29 10.22 -15.82
N ILE A 437 -0.53 9.75 -16.80
CA ILE A 437 -0.67 8.41 -17.36
C ILE A 437 0.18 7.45 -16.54
N GLY A 438 -0.48 6.48 -15.90
CA GLY A 438 0.19 5.42 -15.14
C GLY A 438 0.20 4.08 -15.87
N PRO A 439 0.63 3.01 -15.19
CA PRO A 439 0.69 1.67 -15.77
C PRO A 439 -0.65 1.24 -16.38
N ALA A 440 -0.55 0.51 -17.48
CA ALA A 440 -1.68 -0.13 -18.14
C ALA A 440 -2.23 -1.28 -17.30
N GLN A 441 -3.52 -1.61 -17.50
CA GLN A 441 -4.13 -2.77 -16.85
C GLN A 441 -3.58 -4.09 -17.42
N GLY A 442 -3.08 -4.06 -18.66
CA GLY A 442 -2.79 -5.24 -19.45
C GLY A 442 -4.06 -5.82 -20.10
N GLN A 443 -3.85 -6.79 -20.98
CA GLN A 443 -4.92 -7.54 -21.65
C GLN A 443 -4.79 -9.02 -21.29
N ILE A 444 -5.93 -9.69 -21.08
CA ILE A 444 -5.96 -11.15 -20.88
C ILE A 444 -6.18 -11.84 -22.22
N ASP A 445 -7.06 -11.30 -23.08
CA ASP A 445 -7.28 -11.77 -24.46
C ASP A 445 -7.05 -10.59 -25.42
N PRO A 446 -5.83 -10.41 -25.94
CA PRO A 446 -5.49 -9.27 -26.79
C PRO A 446 -6.37 -9.14 -28.02
N VAL A 447 -6.82 -10.25 -28.62
CA VAL A 447 -7.62 -10.25 -29.85
C VAL A 447 -9.01 -9.70 -29.57
N LYS A 448 -9.73 -10.29 -28.60
CA LYS A 448 -11.09 -9.85 -28.27
C LYS A 448 -11.11 -8.42 -27.73
N GLU A 449 -10.13 -8.06 -26.90
CA GLU A 449 -10.06 -6.73 -26.31
C GLU A 449 -9.70 -5.65 -27.33
N THR A 450 -8.84 -5.94 -28.31
CA THR A 450 -8.51 -5.01 -29.40
C THR A 450 -9.67 -4.85 -30.38
N GLN A 451 -10.40 -5.93 -30.69
CA GLN A 451 -11.64 -5.83 -31.48
C GLN A 451 -12.68 -4.95 -30.78
N ALA A 452 -12.85 -5.12 -29.46
CA ALA A 452 -13.72 -4.28 -28.67
C ALA A 452 -13.24 -2.81 -28.64
N ALA A 453 -11.92 -2.56 -28.59
CA ALA A 453 -11.35 -1.21 -28.66
C ALA A 453 -11.63 -0.53 -30.00
N LYS A 454 -11.48 -1.26 -31.12
CA LYS A 454 -11.85 -0.77 -32.45
C LYS A 454 -13.31 -0.34 -32.51
N LEU A 455 -14.22 -1.17 -32.00
CA LEU A 455 -15.65 -0.85 -31.95
C LEU A 455 -15.94 0.37 -31.06
N ARG A 456 -15.26 0.52 -29.90
CA ARG A 456 -15.41 1.70 -29.04
C ARG A 456 -14.98 3.00 -29.73
N ILE A 457 -13.90 2.96 -30.52
CA ILE A 457 -13.43 4.11 -31.29
C ILE A 457 -14.42 4.44 -32.41
N GLU A 458 -14.88 3.44 -33.16
CA GLU A 458 -15.83 3.61 -34.27
C GLU A 458 -17.19 4.14 -33.79
N THR A 459 -17.65 3.72 -32.61
CA THR A 459 -18.90 4.19 -31.99
C THR A 459 -18.77 5.52 -31.24
N GLY A 460 -17.56 6.08 -31.12
CA GLY A 460 -17.30 7.34 -30.40
C GLY A 460 -17.37 7.23 -28.88
N LEU A 461 -17.38 6.01 -28.32
CA LEU A 461 -17.32 5.78 -26.86
C LEU A 461 -15.92 6.02 -26.28
N SER A 462 -14.89 5.97 -27.11
CA SER A 462 -13.50 6.16 -26.70
C SER A 462 -12.69 6.82 -27.82
N THR A 463 -11.48 7.26 -27.49
CA THR A 463 -10.54 7.88 -28.44
C THR A 463 -9.34 6.97 -28.66
N ARG A 464 -8.64 7.16 -29.77
CA ARG A 464 -7.40 6.41 -30.05
C ARG A 464 -6.35 6.62 -28.96
N SER A 465 -6.23 7.84 -28.45
CA SER A 465 -5.31 8.16 -27.34
C SER A 465 -5.68 7.40 -26.06
N ASN A 466 -6.96 7.34 -25.69
CA ASN A 466 -7.41 6.63 -24.49
C ASN A 466 -7.22 5.12 -24.60
N GLU A 467 -7.55 4.51 -25.75
CA GLU A 467 -7.35 3.07 -25.96
C GLU A 467 -5.86 2.69 -26.05
N THR A 468 -5.04 3.54 -26.67
CA THR A 468 -3.58 3.31 -26.73
C THR A 468 -2.94 3.45 -25.35
N ALA A 469 -3.36 4.44 -24.57
CA ALA A 469 -2.91 4.61 -23.18
C ALA A 469 -3.34 3.44 -22.29
N ALA A 470 -4.52 2.85 -22.54
CA ALA A 470 -5.01 1.69 -21.77
C ALA A 470 -4.12 0.44 -21.90
N ILE A 471 -3.37 0.31 -23.00
CA ILE A 471 -2.37 -0.74 -23.24
C ILE A 471 -0.92 -0.27 -23.02
N GLY A 472 -0.72 0.98 -22.57
CA GLY A 472 0.58 1.50 -22.15
C GLY A 472 1.39 2.18 -23.26
N GLY A 473 0.77 2.55 -24.37
CA GLY A 473 1.40 3.34 -25.43
C GLY A 473 0.91 4.79 -25.47
N ASP A 474 1.56 5.59 -26.29
CA ASP A 474 1.10 6.92 -26.69
C ASP A 474 0.69 6.89 -28.17
N TRP A 475 -0.53 7.34 -28.46
CA TRP A 475 -1.08 7.30 -29.81
C TRP A 475 -0.33 8.22 -30.77
N GLU A 476 0.07 9.42 -30.34
CA GLU A 476 0.76 10.38 -31.19
C GLU A 476 2.17 9.91 -31.55
N ALA A 477 2.90 9.36 -30.57
CA ALA A 477 4.19 8.74 -30.79
C ALA A 477 4.08 7.56 -31.76
N ASN A 478 3.10 6.66 -31.54
CA ASN A 478 2.86 5.53 -32.43
C ASN A 478 2.51 6.00 -33.85
N TYR A 479 1.63 6.99 -33.99
CA TYR A 479 1.25 7.51 -35.30
C TYR A 479 2.44 8.10 -36.06
N ARG A 480 3.25 8.94 -35.40
CA ARG A 480 4.47 9.53 -35.99
C ARG A 480 5.47 8.46 -36.42
N GLN A 481 5.70 7.46 -35.57
CA GLN A 481 6.59 6.35 -35.86
C GLN A 481 6.06 5.48 -37.00
N SER A 482 4.76 5.16 -37.04
CA SER A 482 4.14 4.39 -38.12
C SER A 482 4.13 5.12 -39.47
N VAL A 483 4.04 6.46 -39.49
CA VAL A 483 4.21 7.24 -40.73
C VAL A 483 5.65 7.10 -41.25
N LYS A 484 6.64 7.21 -40.36
CA LYS A 484 8.06 7.03 -40.70
C LYS A 484 8.36 5.62 -41.20
N GLU A 485 7.83 4.60 -40.52
CA GLU A 485 7.99 3.20 -40.89
C GLU A 485 7.37 2.90 -42.25
N ARG A 486 6.13 3.36 -42.52
CA ARG A 486 5.51 3.20 -43.83
C ARG A 486 6.33 3.85 -44.95
N ARG A 487 6.84 5.05 -44.72
CA ARG A 487 7.73 5.71 -45.68
C ARG A 487 9.01 4.89 -45.93
N MET A 488 9.63 4.35 -44.88
CA MET A 488 10.82 3.51 -45.02
C MET A 488 10.53 2.19 -45.76
N LEU A 489 9.36 1.60 -45.54
CA LEU A 489 8.90 0.40 -46.23
C LEU A 489 8.67 0.66 -47.72
N GLU A 490 8.04 1.79 -48.07
CA GLU A 490 7.87 2.26 -49.45
C GLU A 490 9.23 2.52 -50.13
N GLU A 491 10.14 3.23 -49.45
CA GLU A 491 11.50 3.50 -49.94
C GLU A 491 12.35 2.21 -50.09
N GLY A 492 12.12 1.22 -49.24
CA GLY A 492 12.81 -0.07 -49.25
C GLY A 492 12.19 -1.13 -50.18
N GLY A 493 11.10 -0.83 -50.87
CA GLY A 493 10.39 -1.78 -51.75
C GLY A 493 9.68 -2.92 -51.01
N LEU A 494 9.46 -2.78 -49.70
CA LEU A 494 8.75 -3.73 -48.85
C LEU A 494 7.31 -3.23 -48.64
N SER A 495 6.50 -3.15 -49.69
CA SER A 495 5.10 -2.72 -49.54
C SER A 495 4.29 -3.79 -48.80
N GLU A 496 3.77 -3.49 -47.62
CA GLU A 496 2.77 -4.32 -46.94
C GLU A 496 1.47 -4.33 -47.74
N GLY A 497 1.03 -5.52 -48.14
CA GLY A 497 -0.28 -5.72 -48.75
C GLY A 497 -1.39 -5.31 -47.78
N SER A 498 -2.37 -4.56 -48.29
CA SER A 498 -3.61 -4.22 -47.60
C SER A 498 -4.19 -5.43 -46.85
N PRO A 499 -4.65 -5.30 -45.59
CA PRO A 499 -5.22 -6.43 -44.86
C PRO A 499 -6.50 -6.87 -45.57
N ALA A 500 -6.42 -7.99 -46.28
CA ALA A 500 -7.61 -8.72 -46.72
C ALA A 500 -8.43 -9.03 -45.46
N ALA A 501 -9.71 -8.64 -45.49
CA ALA A 501 -10.67 -9.02 -44.48
C ALA A 501 -10.71 -10.54 -44.35
N ALA A 502 -9.95 -11.09 -43.40
CA ALA A 502 -10.12 -12.46 -42.98
C ALA A 502 -11.43 -12.52 -42.21
N THR A 503 -12.47 -13.04 -42.87
CA THR A 503 -13.71 -13.48 -42.24
C THR A 503 -13.35 -14.55 -41.23
N ILE A 504 -13.20 -14.17 -39.96
CA ILE A 504 -13.02 -15.13 -38.87
C ILE A 504 -14.43 -15.59 -38.48
N GLU A 505 -14.83 -16.77 -38.95
CA GLU A 505 -16.01 -17.45 -38.41
C GLU A 505 -15.80 -17.72 -36.91
N PRO A 506 -16.81 -17.46 -36.06
CA PRO A 506 -16.69 -17.72 -34.64
C PRO A 506 -16.58 -19.23 -34.41
N GLN A 507 -15.41 -19.70 -33.96
CA GLN A 507 -15.29 -21.03 -33.39
C GLN A 507 -16.10 -21.06 -32.09
N THR A 508 -17.22 -21.80 -32.13
CA THR A 508 -17.92 -22.29 -30.94
C THR A 508 -16.94 -23.13 -30.15
N ILE A 509 -16.55 -22.65 -28.97
CA ILE A 509 -15.83 -23.46 -27.99
C ILE A 509 -16.89 -24.27 -27.26
N ASP A 510 -16.85 -25.59 -27.46
CA ASP A 510 -17.63 -26.55 -26.67
C ASP A 510 -17.28 -26.40 -25.18
N GLU A 511 -18.30 -26.13 -24.37
CA GLU A 511 -18.26 -26.33 -22.93
C GLU A 511 -18.29 -27.83 -22.64
N GLU A 512 -17.11 -28.45 -22.49
CA GLU A 512 -16.86 -29.72 -21.78
C GLU A 512 -15.33 -29.88 -21.76
N THR A 513 -14.59 -30.09 -20.66
CA THR A 513 -14.81 -31.01 -19.55
C THR A 513 -13.84 -30.74 -18.39
N GLN A 514 -14.30 -31.09 -17.17
CA GLN A 514 -13.63 -31.35 -15.87
C GLN A 514 -13.23 -30.17 -14.96
#